data_AF-A0A1G3B7U8-F1
#
_entry.id   AF-A0A1G3B7U8-F1
#
_cell.length_a   1.000
_cell.length_b   1.000
_cell.length_c   1.000
_cell.angle_alpha   90.00
_cell.angle_beta   90.00
_cell.angle_gamma   90.00
#
_symmetry.space_group_name_H-M   'P 1'
#
loop_
_entity.id
_entity.type
_entity.pdbx_description
1 polymer ?
#
loop_
_entity_poly.entity_id
_entity_poly.type
_entity_poly.pdbx_seq_one_letter_code
_entity_poly.pdbx_strand_id
1 'polypeptide(L)'
;MKQLFITNFLLIAILFPFTINAQTDIKPTWEPQVAGRFYPATESVLKDQINIFFKNVPKQTINGKPIAVISPHAGYQYSGQVAAFVYNAIKNCGFNRVIVLAFPHRSPKPYRGV
;
A
#
# COMPACT_ATOMS: atom_id res chain seq x y z
N MET A 1 -7.53 14.47 57.55
CA MET A 1 -6.86 13.46 56.69
C MET A 1 -7.40 13.43 55.26
N LYS A 2 -8.72 13.28 55.02
CA LYS A 2 -9.30 13.25 53.66
C LYS A 2 -8.99 14.47 52.78
N GLN A 3 -9.00 15.67 53.37
CA GLN A 3 -8.78 16.93 52.64
C GLN A 3 -7.33 17.07 52.15
N LEU A 4 -6.35 16.63 52.96
CA LEU A 4 -4.93 16.60 52.60
C LEU A 4 -4.64 15.60 51.47
N PHE A 5 -5.36 14.47 51.47
CA PHE A 5 -5.29 13.49 50.38
C PHE A 5 -5.84 14.06 49.06
N ILE A 6 -6.97 14.76 49.11
CA ILE A 6 -7.60 15.37 47.93
C ILE A 6 -6.71 16.47 47.35
N THR A 7 -6.13 17.33 48.20
CA THR A 7 -5.23 18.40 47.74
C THR A 7 -3.94 17.85 47.14
N ASN A 8 -3.36 16.82 47.73
CA ASN A 8 -2.15 16.18 47.18
C ASN A 8 -2.45 15.47 45.84
N PHE A 9 -3.61 14.83 45.72
CA PHE A 9 -4.03 14.19 44.47
C PHE A 9 -4.26 15.22 43.35
N LEU A 10 -4.92 16.34 43.67
CA LEU A 10 -5.10 17.46 42.74
C LEU A 10 -3.75 18.08 42.31
N LEU A 11 -2.81 18.23 43.25
CA LEU A 11 -1.48 18.75 42.94
C LEU A 11 -0.70 17.82 42.00
N ILE A 12 -0.78 16.50 42.23
CA ILE A 12 -0.14 15.49 41.36
C ILE A 12 -0.78 15.50 39.96
N ALA A 13 -2.10 15.62 39.86
CA ALA A 13 -2.80 15.67 38.57
C ALA A 13 -2.49 16.95 37.77
N ILE A 14 -2.19 18.07 38.44
CA ILE A 14 -1.80 19.34 37.79
C ILE A 14 -0.31 19.33 37.39
N LEU A 15 0.56 18.74 38.20
CA LEU A 15 2.01 18.67 37.94
C LEU A 15 2.40 17.58 36.93
N PHE A 16 1.57 16.55 36.77
CA PHE A 16 1.73 15.50 35.77
C PHE A 16 0.51 15.48 34.83
N PRO A 17 0.38 16.45 33.89
CA PRO A 17 -0.55 16.29 32.80
C PRO A 17 -0.11 15.04 32.05
N PHE A 18 -0.87 13.96 32.22
CA PHE A 18 -0.63 12.67 31.58
C PHE A 18 -0.96 12.82 30.10
N THR A 19 -0.15 13.58 29.36
CA THR A 19 -0.19 13.63 27.90
C THR A 19 0.41 12.33 27.42
N ILE A 20 -0.42 11.29 27.38
CA ILE A 20 -0.16 10.12 26.56
C ILE A 20 -0.28 10.60 25.12
N ASN A 21 0.79 11.22 24.61
CA ASN A 21 0.98 11.30 23.18
C ASN A 21 1.28 9.87 22.74
N ALA A 22 0.24 9.14 22.36
CA ALA A 22 0.38 7.94 21.57
C ALA A 22 0.92 8.38 20.20
N GLN A 23 2.23 8.60 20.12
CA GLN A 23 2.92 8.75 18.85
C GLN A 23 2.81 7.38 18.18
N THR A 24 1.89 7.23 17.24
CA THR A 24 1.90 6.05 16.38
C THR A 24 3.15 6.19 15.53
N ASP A 25 4.18 5.38 15.80
CA ASP A 25 5.31 5.26 14.90
C ASP A 25 4.77 4.96 13.50
N ILE A 26 4.99 5.89 12.58
CA ILE A 26 4.64 5.70 11.18
C ILE A 26 5.47 4.49 10.73
N LYS A 27 4.81 3.36 10.47
CA LYS A 27 5.50 2.21 9.89
C LYS A 27 6.21 2.70 8.63
N PRO A 28 7.53 2.48 8.48
CA PRO A 28 8.27 2.99 7.34
C PRO A 28 7.67 2.42 6.05
N THR A 29 7.01 3.26 5.28
CA THR A 29 6.55 2.95 3.93
C THR A 29 7.68 3.28 2.94
N TRP A 30 7.84 2.42 1.94
CA TRP A 30 8.87 2.62 0.92
C TRP A 30 8.38 3.61 -0.13
N GLU A 31 9.19 4.62 -0.44
CA GLU A 31 8.92 5.52 -1.56
C GLU A 31 8.99 4.77 -2.90
N PRO A 32 8.15 5.13 -3.88
CA PRO A 32 8.14 4.50 -5.19
C PRO A 32 9.45 4.76 -5.94
N GLN A 33 10.25 3.71 -6.17
CA GLN A 33 11.62 3.83 -6.68
C GLN A 33 11.73 4.14 -8.19
N VAL A 34 10.63 4.03 -8.94
CA VAL A 34 10.62 4.16 -10.42
C VAL A 34 9.52 5.09 -10.95
N ALA A 35 8.86 5.84 -10.06
CA ALA A 35 7.94 6.90 -10.41
C ALA A 35 8.62 7.94 -11.31
N GLY A 36 7.92 8.41 -12.34
CA GLY A 36 8.45 9.33 -13.36
C GLY A 36 9.34 8.65 -14.43
N ARG A 37 9.64 7.35 -14.28
CA ARG A 37 10.44 6.59 -15.25
C ARG A 37 9.64 5.47 -15.90
N PHE A 38 9.06 4.59 -15.08
CA PHE A 38 8.29 3.43 -15.55
C PHE A 38 6.81 3.76 -15.69
N TYR A 39 6.32 4.70 -14.88
CA TYR A 39 4.96 5.19 -14.85
C TYR A 39 4.96 6.66 -14.39
N PRO A 40 3.89 7.43 -14.66
CA PRO A 40 3.79 8.84 -14.24
C PRO A 40 4.06 9.03 -12.74
N ALA A 41 4.82 10.07 -12.37
CA ALA A 41 5.09 10.39 -10.97
C ALA A 41 3.88 11.01 -10.24
N THR A 42 3.00 11.67 -10.99
CA THR A 42 1.81 12.32 -10.45
C THR A 42 0.68 11.31 -10.28
N GLU A 43 0.09 11.24 -9.08
CA GLU A 43 -0.99 10.31 -8.75
C GLU A 43 -2.18 10.43 -9.71
N SER A 44 -2.66 11.65 -9.97
CA SER A 44 -3.82 11.88 -10.84
C SER A 44 -3.60 11.31 -12.24
N VAL A 45 -2.45 11.65 -12.85
CA VAL A 45 -2.05 11.17 -14.18
C VAL A 45 -1.92 9.65 -14.20
N LEU A 46 -1.30 9.07 -13.16
CA LEU A 46 -1.17 7.62 -13.03
C LEU A 46 -2.52 6.92 -12.94
N LYS A 47 -3.43 7.48 -12.13
CA LYS A 47 -4.78 6.94 -11.92
C LYS A 47 -5.60 6.97 -13.21
N ASP A 48 -5.56 8.08 -13.94
CA ASP A 48 -6.24 8.20 -15.23
C ASP A 48 -5.69 7.21 -16.26
N GLN A 49 -4.36 7.06 -16.32
CA GLN A 49 -3.72 6.08 -17.20
C GLN A 49 -4.15 4.64 -16.87
N ILE A 50 -4.18 4.27 -15.59
CA ILE A 50 -4.64 2.95 -15.14
C ILE A 50 -6.12 2.73 -15.48
N ASN A 51 -6.97 3.73 -15.25
CA ASN A 51 -8.40 3.65 -15.56
C ASN A 51 -8.65 3.45 -17.06
N ILE A 52 -7.88 4.12 -17.92
CA ILE A 52 -7.92 3.92 -19.38
C ILE A 52 -7.59 2.46 -19.71
N PHE A 53 -6.52 1.91 -19.13
CA PHE A 53 -6.17 0.51 -19.38
C PHE A 53 -7.29 -0.45 -18.98
N PHE A 54 -7.90 -0.26 -17.81
CA PHE A 54 -9.03 -1.08 -17.35
C PHE A 54 -10.27 -0.94 -18.23
N LYS A 55 -10.58 0.28 -18.69
CA LYS A 55 -11.71 0.53 -19.59
C LYS A 55 -11.57 -0.22 -20.92
N ASN A 56 -10.33 -0.39 -21.39
CA ASN A 56 -10.01 -1.07 -22.64
C ASN A 56 -9.98 -2.60 -22.51
N VAL A 57 -10.15 -3.16 -21.30
CA VAL A 57 -10.23 -4.61 -21.12
C VAL A 57 -11.63 -5.09 -21.48
N PRO A 58 -11.80 -5.97 -22.50
CA PRO A 58 -13.09 -6.56 -22.80
C PRO A 58 -13.66 -7.34 -21.61
N LYS A 59 -14.98 -7.52 -21.58
CA LYS A 59 -15.60 -8.42 -20.59
C LYS A 59 -14.98 -9.82 -20.74
N GLN A 60 -14.49 -10.33 -19.63
CA GLN A 60 -13.86 -11.65 -19.54
C GLN A 60 -14.55 -12.43 -18.43
N THR A 61 -14.87 -13.69 -18.73
CA THR A 61 -15.41 -14.63 -17.75
C THR A 61 -14.30 -15.63 -17.43
N ILE A 62 -13.91 -15.68 -16.17
CA ILE A 62 -12.95 -16.68 -15.67
C ILE A 62 -13.70 -17.58 -14.71
N ASN A 63 -13.57 -18.88 -14.92
CA ASN A 63 -14.17 -19.87 -14.07
C ASN A 63 -13.37 -19.98 -12.76
N GLY A 64 -14.08 -19.90 -11.64
CA GLY A 64 -13.48 -19.99 -10.31
C GLY A 64 -12.75 -18.71 -9.86
N LYS A 65 -11.97 -18.84 -8.80
CA LYS A 65 -11.19 -17.75 -8.19
C LYS A 65 -9.70 -17.99 -8.44
N PRO A 66 -9.05 -17.23 -9.33
CA PRO A 66 -7.60 -17.33 -9.51
C PRO A 66 -6.87 -17.05 -8.19
N ILE A 67 -5.92 -17.91 -7.82
CA ILE A 67 -5.08 -17.74 -6.62
C ILE A 67 -3.69 -17.17 -6.93
N ALA A 68 -3.32 -17.14 -8.21
CA ALA A 68 -2.07 -16.61 -8.71
C ALA A 68 -2.28 -16.01 -10.10
N VAL A 69 -1.46 -15.01 -10.43
CA VAL A 69 -1.42 -14.38 -11.75
C VAL A 69 0.02 -14.05 -12.15
N ILE A 70 0.28 -13.97 -13.45
CA ILE A 70 1.56 -13.53 -14.00
C ILE A 70 1.30 -12.20 -14.71
N SER A 71 2.06 -11.15 -14.36
CA SER A 71 1.89 -9.82 -14.91
C SER A 71 3.25 -9.28 -15.40
N PRO A 72 3.31 -8.60 -16.56
CA PRO A 72 4.53 -7.96 -17.02
C PRO A 72 4.91 -6.76 -16.13
N HIS A 73 6.20 -6.42 -16.09
CA HIS A 73 6.75 -5.37 -15.22
C HIS A 73 7.59 -4.32 -15.96
N ALA A 74 7.39 -4.17 -17.27
CA ALA A 74 8.00 -3.07 -18.03
C ALA A 74 7.30 -1.73 -17.72
N GLY A 75 7.80 -0.64 -18.30
CA GLY A 75 7.13 0.65 -18.21
C GLY A 75 5.70 0.60 -18.76
N TYR A 76 4.77 1.35 -18.15
CA TYR A 76 3.34 1.28 -18.43
C TYR A 76 2.97 1.63 -19.88
N GLN A 77 3.78 2.45 -20.54
CA GLN A 77 3.64 2.73 -21.98
C GLN A 77 3.78 1.47 -22.85
N TYR A 78 4.50 0.45 -22.38
CA TYR A 78 4.75 -0.80 -23.12
C TYR A 78 3.89 -1.95 -22.61
N SER A 79 3.68 -2.07 -21.30
CA SER A 79 3.05 -3.26 -20.70
C SER A 79 1.79 -2.97 -19.88
N GLY A 80 1.39 -1.71 -19.70
CA GLY A 80 0.26 -1.33 -18.83
C GLY A 80 -1.06 -1.94 -19.28
N GLN A 81 -1.34 -1.91 -20.58
CA GLN A 81 -2.57 -2.51 -21.13
C GLN A 81 -2.63 -4.03 -20.93
N VAL A 82 -1.51 -4.73 -21.10
CA VAL A 82 -1.42 -6.18 -20.88
C VAL A 82 -1.60 -6.52 -19.41
N ALA A 83 -0.95 -5.76 -18.51
CA ALA A 83 -1.13 -5.92 -17.07
C ALA A 83 -2.60 -5.73 -16.65
N ALA A 84 -3.34 -4.80 -17.29
CA ALA A 84 -4.74 -4.58 -16.98
C ALA A 84 -5.64 -5.80 -17.26
N PHE A 85 -5.35 -6.61 -18.30
CA PHE A 85 -6.08 -7.87 -18.50
C PHE A 85 -5.96 -8.79 -17.28
N VAL A 86 -4.75 -8.89 -16.74
CA VAL A 86 -4.40 -9.74 -15.60
C VAL A 86 -5.05 -9.24 -14.31
N TYR A 87 -5.00 -7.94 -14.03
CA TYR A 87 -5.61 -7.39 -12.82
C TYR A 87 -7.15 -7.36 -12.92
N ASN A 88 -7.70 -7.18 -14.11
CA ASN A 88 -9.15 -7.22 -14.32
C ASN A 88 -9.74 -8.61 -14.08
N ALA A 89 -8.99 -9.67 -14.35
CA ALA A 89 -9.35 -11.05 -14.05
C ALA A 89 -9.60 -11.30 -12.56
N ILE A 90 -8.93 -10.55 -11.68
CA ILE A 90 -8.91 -10.80 -10.23
C ILE A 90 -9.53 -9.68 -9.38
N LYS A 91 -9.93 -8.57 -10.00
CA LYS A 91 -10.38 -7.34 -9.29
C LYS A 91 -11.54 -7.54 -8.32
N ASN A 92 -12.40 -8.53 -8.59
CA ASN A 92 -13.60 -8.82 -7.78
C ASN A 92 -13.45 -10.06 -6.90
N CYS A 93 -12.25 -10.66 -6.83
CA CYS A 93 -12.05 -11.92 -6.12
C CYS A 93 -11.87 -11.76 -4.60
N GLY A 94 -11.51 -10.57 -4.12
CA GLY A 94 -11.30 -10.26 -2.70
C GLY A 94 -10.12 -11.02 -2.07
N PHE A 95 -9.00 -10.35 -1.86
CA PHE A 95 -7.82 -10.91 -1.21
C PHE A 95 -7.39 -10.06 -0.02
N ASN A 96 -7.14 -10.71 1.12
CA ASN A 96 -6.60 -10.05 2.32
C ASN A 96 -5.07 -10.01 2.34
N ARG A 97 -4.41 -10.85 1.52
CA ARG A 97 -2.97 -10.97 1.44
C ARG A 97 -2.55 -11.17 -0.01
N VAL A 98 -1.57 -10.38 -0.44
CA VAL A 98 -0.95 -10.46 -1.77
C VAL A 98 0.53 -10.68 -1.57
N ILE A 99 1.08 -11.71 -2.23
CA ILE A 99 2.52 -11.97 -2.26
C ILE A 99 3.01 -11.63 -3.67
N VAL A 100 4.01 -10.75 -3.77
CA VAL A 100 4.65 -10.39 -5.04
C VAL A 100 5.98 -11.11 -5.15
N LEU A 101 6.10 -11.97 -6.16
CA LEU A 101 7.35 -12.66 -6.50
C LEU A 101 7.96 -12.01 -7.74
N ALA A 102 9.19 -11.55 -7.64
CA ALA A 102 9.90 -10.90 -8.74
C ALA A 102 11.40 -11.21 -8.68
N PHE A 103 12.05 -11.19 -9.84
CA PHE A 103 13.49 -11.37 -9.94
C PHE A 103 14.22 -10.04 -9.67
N PRO A 104 15.33 -10.06 -8.90
CA PRO A 104 16.14 -8.87 -8.72
C PRO A 104 16.92 -8.56 -10.00
N HIS A 105 16.61 -7.42 -10.63
CA HIS A 105 17.39 -6.89 -11.77
C HIS A 105 18.61 -6.07 -11.36
N ARG A 106 18.76 -5.86 -10.05
CA ARG A 106 19.89 -5.16 -9.43
C ARG A 106 20.42 -6.02 -8.30
N SER A 107 21.67 -5.80 -7.90
CA SER A 107 22.30 -6.52 -6.78
C SER A 107 21.34 -6.65 -5.60
N PRO A 108 21.30 -7.82 -4.95
CA PRO A 108 20.32 -8.09 -3.90
C PRO A 108 20.45 -7.05 -2.80
N LYS A 109 19.39 -6.26 -2.61
CA LYS A 109 19.21 -5.59 -1.33
C LYS A 109 18.85 -6.67 -0.30
N PRO A 110 19.25 -6.51 0.97
CA PRO A 110 18.88 -7.46 2.01
C PRO A 110 17.36 -7.68 1.99
N TYR A 111 16.92 -8.93 2.07
CA TYR A 111 15.50 -9.24 2.32
C TYR A 111 15.11 -8.59 3.64
N ARG A 112 14.17 -7.66 3.61
CA ARG A 112 13.77 -6.85 4.78
C ARG A 112 12.38 -7.20 5.31
N GLY A 113 11.89 -8.39 4.97
CA GLY A 113 10.64 -8.94 5.51
C GLY A 113 9.37 -8.26 4.99
N VAL A 114 8.24 -8.73 5.52
CA VAL A 114 6.86 -8.26 5.32
C VAL A 114 6.32 -7.79 6.67
#